data_AF-K1RYU8-F1
#
_entry.id   AF-K1RYU8-F1
#
_cell.length_a   1.000
_cell.length_b   1.000
_cell.length_c   1.000
_cell.angle_alpha   90.00
_cell.angle_beta   90.00
_cell.angle_gamma   90.00
#
_symmetry.space_group_name_H-M   'P 1'
#
loop_
_entity.id
_entity.type
_entity.pdbx_description
1 polymer ?
#
loop_
_entity_poly.entity_id
_entity_poly.type
_entity_poly.pdbx_seq_one_letter_code
_entity_poly.pdbx_strand_id
1 'polypeptide(L)' 'MGKYQIIYADPPWSYRSGKVQGAAQNHYPTMSDEQLYQLPVSTLAADTSVLFLWCTFPKLPEALNLIKAWGF' A
#
# COMPACT_ATOMS: atom_id res chain seq x y z
N MET A 1 -8.34 12.20 -17.98
CA MET A 1 -8.68 10.96 -17.22
C MET A 1 -9.55 11.37 -16.05
N GLY A 2 -10.60 10.61 -15.71
CA GLY A 2 -11.39 10.88 -14.49
C GLY A 2 -10.65 10.45 -13.22
N LYS A 3 -11.01 11.05 -12.08
CA LYS A 3 -10.57 10.63 -10.74
C LYS A 3 -11.47 9.53 -10.19
N TYR A 4 -10.96 8.69 -9.30
CA TYR A 4 -11.67 7.53 -8.74
C TYR A 4 -12.30 7.86 -7.37
N GLN A 5 -13.58 7.50 -7.21
CA GLN A 5 -14.30 7.62 -5.93
C GLN A 5 -14.01 6.46 -4.96
N ILE A 6 -13.54 5.32 -5.48
CA ILE A 6 -13.17 4.16 -4.68
C ILE A 6 -11.81 3.68 -5.18
N ILE A 7 -10.87 3.50 -4.25
CA ILE A 7 -9.57 2.88 -4.50
C ILE A 7 -9.50 1.61 -3.67
N TYR A 8 -9.19 0.49 -4.31
CA TYR A 8 -8.89 -0.78 -3.64
C TYR A 8 -7.43 -1.12 -3.92
N ALA A 9 -6.64 -1.25 -2.85
CA ALA A 9 -5.20 -1.44 -2.95
C ALA A 9 -4.72 -2.62 -2.09
N ASP A 10 -3.90 -3.46 -2.70
CA ASP A 10 -3.13 -4.52 -2.05
C ASP A 10 -1.63 -4.26 -2.29
N PRO A 11 -0.96 -3.49 -1.41
CA PRO A 11 0.42 -3.10 -1.64
C PRO A 11 1.37 -4.30 -1.56
N PRO A 12 2.41 -4.38 -2.42
CA PRO A 12 3.38 -5.47 -2.38
C PRO A 12 4.41 -5.25 -1.25
N TRP A 13 3.97 -5.43 -0.02
CA TRP A 13 4.74 -5.19 1.21
C TRP A 13 6.06 -5.97 1.24
N SER A 14 7.18 -5.27 1.45
CA SER A 14 8.44 -5.91 1.82
C SER A 14 8.50 -6.17 3.33
N TYR A 15 8.96 -7.35 3.74
CA TYR A 15 9.09 -7.74 5.15
C TYR A 15 10.57 -7.97 5.51
N ARG A 16 10.96 -7.53 6.71
CA ARG A 16 12.33 -7.73 7.22
C ARG A 16 12.59 -9.16 7.68
N SER A 17 11.55 -9.91 8.05
CA SER A 17 11.68 -11.30 8.49
C SER A 17 12.29 -12.12 7.34
N GLY A 18 13.46 -12.71 7.60
CA GLY A 18 14.23 -13.50 6.64
C GLY A 18 13.43 -14.66 6.03
N LYS A 19 14.03 -15.31 5.02
CA LYS A 19 13.46 -16.35 4.15
C LYS A 19 12.50 -17.33 4.86
N VAL A 20 11.22 -16.97 4.93
CA VAL A 20 10.12 -17.91 5.17
C VAL A 20 9.69 -18.48 3.83
N GLN A 21 9.30 -19.76 3.80
CA GLN A 21 8.93 -20.44 2.54
C GLN A 21 7.85 -19.67 1.75
N GLY A 22 6.85 -19.13 2.45
CA GLY A 22 5.75 -18.35 1.85
C GLY A 22 5.99 -16.84 1.76
N ALA A 23 7.24 -16.36 1.78
CA ALA A 23 7.50 -14.93 1.66
C ALA A 23 7.05 -14.40 0.29
N ALA A 24 6.29 -13.31 0.27
CA ALA A 24 5.81 -12.65 -0.96
C ALA A 24 6.94 -12.41 -1.99
N GLN A 25 8.11 -11.98 -1.51
CA GLN A 25 9.31 -11.72 -2.32
C GLN A 25 9.83 -12.95 -3.10
N ASN A 26 9.45 -14.17 -2.73
CA ASN A 26 9.80 -15.38 -3.47
C ASN A 26 8.92 -15.57 -4.72
N HIS A 27 7.78 -14.86 -4.79
CA HIS A 27 6.77 -15.01 -5.84
C HIS A 27 6.68 -13.78 -6.75
N TYR A 28 6.93 -12.57 -6.22
CA TYR A 28 6.89 -11.32 -6.98
C TYR A 28 7.75 -10.22 -6.33
N PRO A 29 8.16 -9.17 -7.08
CA PRO A 29 8.88 -8.03 -6.52
C PRO A 29 8.05 -7.28 -5.47
N THR A 30 8.65 -7.01 -4.33
CA THR A 30 8.06 -6.19 -3.25
C THR A 30 8.64 -4.79 -3.22
N MET A 31 7.92 -3.84 -2.63
CA MET A 31 8.36 -2.47 -2.41
C MET A 31 8.66 -2.20 -0.93
N SER A 32 9.63 -1.34 -0.66
CA SER A 32 9.83 -0.78 0.68
C SER A 32 8.66 0.12 1.05
N ASP A 33 8.47 0.35 2.35
CA ASP A 33 7.38 1.20 2.82
C ASP A 33 7.55 2.65 2.31
N GLU A 34 8.79 3.14 2.22
CA GLU A 34 9.11 4.45 1.65
C GLU A 34 8.73 4.55 0.17
N GLN A 35 8.98 3.49 -0.62
CA GLN A 35 8.58 3.46 -2.03
C GLN A 35 7.06 3.50 -2.18
N LEU A 36 6.33 2.79 -1.31
CA LEU A 36 4.87 2.79 -1.29
C LEU A 36 4.31 4.19 -0.97
N TYR A 37 4.90 4.90 0.00
CA TYR A 37 4.49 6.25 0.37
C TYR A 37 4.61 7.26 -0.77
N GLN A 38 5.56 7.05 -1.70
CA GLN A 38 5.78 7.95 -2.85
C GLN A 38 4.88 7.66 -4.06
N LEU A 39 4.05 6.61 -4.01
CA LEU A 39 3.13 6.33 -5.11
C LEU A 39 2.10 7.47 -5.27
N PRO A 40 1.81 7.95 -6.49
CA PRO A 40 0.98 9.13 -6.72
C PRO A 40 -0.53 8.82 -6.63
N VAL A 41 -0.95 7.98 -5.68
CA VAL A 41 -2.35 7.54 -5.53
C VAL A 41 -3.29 8.72 -5.27
N SER A 42 -2.84 9.72 -4.52
CA SER A 42 -3.58 10.96 -4.27
C SER A 42 -3.96 11.71 -5.56
N THR A 43 -3.15 11.61 -6.61
CA THR A 43 -3.44 12.26 -7.91
C THR A 43 -4.57 11.55 -8.68
N LEU A 44 -4.83 10.28 -8.34
CA LEU A 44 -5.87 9.45 -8.94
C LEU A 44 -7.20 9.57 -8.16
N ALA A 45 -7.17 10.00 -6.89
CA ALA A 45 -8.32 10.04 -6.01
C ALA A 45 -9.24 11.26 -6.27
N ALA A 46 -10.56 11.02 -6.22
CA ALA A 46 -11.56 12.09 -6.16
C ALA A 46 -11.55 12.78 -4.79
N ASP A 47 -11.95 14.04 -4.73
CA ASP A 47 -11.90 14.86 -3.51
C ASP A 47 -12.73 14.26 -2.37
N THR A 48 -13.82 13.56 -2.70
CA THR A 48 -14.55 12.67 -1.79
C THR A 48 -14.41 11.25 -2.32
N SER A 49 -13.57 10.45 -1.66
CA SER A 49 -13.30 9.07 -2.05
C SER A 49 -13.02 8.17 -0.85
N VAL A 50 -13.09 6.86 -1.07
CA VAL A 50 -12.86 5.83 -0.05
C VAL A 50 -11.69 4.95 -0.48
N LEU A 51 -10.77 4.68 0.44
CA LEU A 51 -9.68 3.73 0.28
C LEU A 51 -9.97 2.45 1.06
N PHE A 52 -9.98 1.32 0.34
CA PHE A 52 -9.89 -0.01 0.91
C PHE A 52 -8.46 -0.52 0.77
N LEU A 53 -7.73 -0.60 1.87
CA LEU A 53 -6.31 -0.96 1.89
C LEU A 53 -6.11 -2.31 2.58
N TRP A 54 -5.53 -3.27 1.87
CA TRP A 54 -5.12 -4.54 2.45
C TRP A 54 -3.77 -4.40 3.17
N CYS A 55 -3.71 -4.89 4.40
CA CYS A 55 -2.46 -5.07 5.12
C CYS A 55 -2.52 -6.30 6.03
N THR A 56 -1.36 -6.88 6.33
CA THR A 56 -1.24 -7.90 7.37
C THR A 56 -1.08 -7.24 8.74
N PHE A 57 -1.36 -7.99 9.81
CA PHE A 57 -1.19 -7.51 11.18
C PHE A 57 0.20 -6.87 11.46
N PRO A 58 1.33 -7.47 11.03
CA PRO A 58 2.65 -6.85 11.22
C PRO A 58 2.88 -5.54 10.46
N LYS A 59 2.08 -5.25 9.43
CA LYS A 59 2.18 -4.04 8.58
C LYS A 59 1.16 -2.97 8.94
N LEU A 60 0.36 -3.18 10.00
CA LEU A 60 -0.67 -2.22 10.39
C LEU A 60 -0.10 -0.81 10.67
N PRO A 61 1.05 -0.64 11.37
CA PRO A 61 1.63 0.70 11.57
C PRO A 61 2.01 1.39 10.25
N GLU A 62 2.65 0.67 9.33
CA GLU A 62 3.06 1.18 8.03
C GLU A 62 1.85 1.46 7.12
N ALA A 63 0.80 0.65 7.20
CA ALA A 63 -0.44 0.88 6.48
C ALA A 63 -1.12 2.18 6.93
N LEU A 64 -1.15 2.48 8.23
CA LEU A 64 -1.67 3.76 8.74
C LEU A 64 -0.85 4.96 8.25
N ASN A 65 0.47 4.80 8.14
CA ASN A 65 1.34 5.83 7.56
C ASN A 65 1.13 5.96 6.04
N LEU A 66 0.90 4.86 5.33
CA LEU A 66 0.60 4.85 3.89
C LEU A 66 -0.70 5.59 3.59
N ILE A 67 -1.75 5.31 4.38
CA ILE A 67 -3.05 6.00 4.30
C ILE A 67 -2.86 7.52 4.38
N LYS A 68 -2.11 7.98 5.40
CA LYS A 68 -1.80 9.41 5.57
C LYS A 68 -0.96 9.97 4.41
N ALA A 69 0.05 9.23 3.95
CA ALA A 69 0.91 9.65 2.83
C ALA A 69 0.11 9.81 1.53
N TRP A 70 -0.92 8.99 1.33
CA TRP A 70 -1.82 9.09 0.17
C TRP A 70 -2.96 10.09 0.35
N GLY A 71 -3.08 10.73 1.52
CA GLY A 71 -4.05 11.78 1.79
C GLY A 71 -5.45 11.28 2.15
N PHE A 72 -5.56 10.08 2.71
CA PHE A 72 -6.80 9.49 3.24
C PHE A 72 -6.85 9.55 4.78
#